data_AF-A0A516HD20-F1
#
_entry.id   AF-A0A516HD20-F1
#
_cell.length_a   1.000
_cell.length_b   1.000
_cell.length_c   1.000
_cell.angle_alpha   90.00
_cell.angle_beta   90.00
_cell.angle_gamma   90.00
#
_symmetry.space_group_name_H-M   'P 1'
#
loop_
_entity.id
_entity.type
_entity.pdbx_description
1 polymer ?
#
loop_
_entity_poly.entity_id
_entity_poly.type
_entity_poly.pdbx_seq_one_letter_code
_entity_poly.pdbx_strand_id
1 'polypeptide(L)'
;MDKQFAQSLTTRIVIGMISGIALGFVFKYLLSLGEDGDLLIPFGFFDFSIRGFFVDGIFHVGGQIFITSLKMLVVPLVFVSLVCGVTSLNDTSKLGRIGGRAIGLYLMTTAIAISLAIMAALIVQPGADFNMTAETTYAAKEAPSLAQVIINMFPSNPFNAFAEGNMLQVIVFAVLFGIAVALAGDAGQRIANLFQDMNEVVMRLVIILMNLAPYGVFCLMVKLFSDLDISAIWGLAKYFGLVLVVLAIHGLVTYPVILKLLTGLNPVTFIKKMETTALFAFSTSSSNATIPSTLNTTTKKMGVDNSIASFTVPLGATLNMDGTAIMQGVATVFIAQVFNIDLSITDFLMVILTATLASIGTAGVPGVGMIMLAMVLAQVGLPVEGIALIIGIDRLLDMARTAVNVTGDSMVTVIVGKSEGQFDEKVFYADTQVQESEDEVDFHHLKDK
;
A
#
# COMPACT_ATOMS: atom_id res chain seq x y z
N MET A 1 -8.66 -2.69 -37.75
CA MET A 1 -8.69 -1.59 -36.76
C MET A 1 -7.56 -1.82 -35.78
N ASP A 2 -6.56 -0.96 -35.86
CA ASP A 2 -5.21 -1.16 -35.34
C ASP A 2 -5.14 -1.31 -33.81
N LYS A 3 -4.49 -2.38 -33.37
CA LYS A 3 -4.14 -2.67 -31.96
C LYS A 3 -2.92 -1.86 -31.46
N GLN A 4 -2.60 -0.72 -32.08
CA GLN A 4 -1.31 -0.04 -31.85
C GLN A 4 -1.33 1.09 -30.78
N PHE A 5 -2.45 1.30 -30.07
CA PHE A 5 -2.52 2.31 -29.00
C PHE A 5 -3.39 1.90 -27.79
N ALA A 6 -3.41 0.61 -27.42
CA ALA A 6 -3.92 0.26 -26.09
C ALA A 6 -2.89 0.73 -25.05
N GLN A 7 -3.00 1.98 -24.59
CA GLN A 7 -2.16 2.51 -23.52
C GLN A 7 -2.23 1.59 -22.30
N SER A 8 -1.08 1.28 -21.71
CA SER A 8 -1.02 0.49 -20.48
C SER A 8 -1.88 1.15 -19.40
N LEU A 9 -2.45 0.34 -18.51
CA LEU A 9 -3.29 0.83 -17.40
C LEU A 9 -2.58 1.94 -16.60
N THR A 10 -1.28 1.77 -16.35
CA THR A 10 -0.40 2.75 -15.73
C THR A 10 -0.44 4.09 -16.45
N THR A 11 -0.28 4.10 -17.77
CA THR A 11 -0.29 5.32 -18.58
C THR A 11 -1.64 6.03 -18.48
N ARG A 12 -2.75 5.29 -18.50
CA ARG A 12 -4.10 5.87 -18.34
C ARG A 12 -4.28 6.53 -16.97
N ILE A 13 -3.77 5.91 -15.91
CA ILE A 13 -3.81 6.46 -14.54
C ILE A 13 -2.97 7.75 -14.47
N VAL A 14 -1.75 7.74 -15.01
CA VAL A 14 -0.87 8.92 -15.02
C VAL A 14 -1.50 10.07 -15.80
N ILE A 15 -2.14 9.79 -16.94
CA ILE A 15 -2.86 10.81 -17.71
C ILE A 15 -4.00 11.40 -16.88
N GLY A 16 -4.86 10.56 -16.29
CA GLY A 16 -5.98 11.02 -15.47
C GLY A 16 -5.51 11.88 -14.29
N MET A 17 -4.39 11.53 -13.69
CA MET A 17 -3.77 12.31 -12.63
C MET A 17 -3.27 13.68 -13.12
N ILE A 18 -2.43 13.72 -14.16
CA ILE A 18 -1.88 14.97 -14.69
C ILE A 18 -3.00 15.91 -15.16
N SER A 19 -3.99 15.38 -15.88
CA SER A 19 -5.14 16.18 -16.32
C SER A 19 -5.99 16.67 -15.14
N GLY A 20 -6.10 15.87 -14.07
CA GLY A 20 -6.82 16.24 -12.86
C GLY A 20 -6.11 17.35 -12.08
N ILE A 21 -4.78 17.28 -11.96
CA ILE A 21 -3.95 18.33 -11.34
C ILE A 21 -4.10 19.64 -12.13
N ALA A 22 -3.93 19.58 -13.45
CA ALA A 22 -4.05 20.75 -14.31
C ALA A 22 -5.44 21.40 -14.20
N LEU A 23 -6.51 20.60 -14.24
CA LEU A 23 -7.87 21.10 -14.09
C LEU A 23 -8.14 21.62 -12.67
N GLY A 24 -7.57 21.01 -11.63
CA GLY A 24 -7.64 21.52 -10.26
C GLY A 24 -7.04 22.92 -10.12
N PHE A 25 -5.89 23.19 -10.76
CA PHE A 25 -5.34 24.54 -10.81
C PHE A 25 -6.22 25.54 -11.55
N VAL A 26 -6.87 25.09 -12.64
CA VAL A 26 -7.84 25.93 -13.37
C VAL A 26 -9.03 26.27 -12.47
N PHE A 27 -9.60 25.30 -11.75
CA PHE A 27 -10.67 25.57 -10.79
C PHE A 27 -10.20 26.47 -9.66
N LYS A 28 -9.02 26.25 -9.08
CA LYS A 28 -8.47 27.15 -8.07
C LYS A 28 -8.36 28.59 -8.56
N TYR A 29 -7.85 28.79 -9.78
CA TYR A 29 -7.78 30.12 -10.39
C TYR A 29 -9.19 30.71 -10.59
N LEU A 30 -10.13 29.94 -11.12
CA LEU A 30 -11.53 30.38 -11.29
C LEU A 30 -12.20 30.76 -9.97
N LEU A 31 -11.99 29.96 -8.92
CA LEU A 31 -12.53 30.20 -7.59
C LEU A 31 -11.89 31.42 -6.92
N SER A 32 -10.62 31.71 -7.21
CA SER A 32 -9.94 32.92 -6.72
C SER A 32 -10.45 34.22 -7.35
N LEU A 33 -11.22 34.14 -8.45
CA LEU A 33 -11.86 35.30 -9.08
C LEU A 33 -13.20 35.67 -8.41
N GLY A 34 -13.73 34.82 -7.52
CA GLY A 34 -14.95 35.08 -6.75
C GLY A 34 -14.67 35.55 -5.33
N GLU A 35 -15.72 35.93 -4.60
CA GLU A 35 -15.64 36.27 -3.17
C GLU A 35 -15.67 34.98 -2.31
N ASP A 36 -14.95 34.97 -1.17
CA ASP A 36 -14.87 33.84 -0.23
C ASP A 36 -14.45 32.47 -0.82
N GLY A 37 -13.72 32.47 -1.93
CA GLY A 37 -13.21 31.24 -2.55
C GLY A 37 -14.28 30.43 -3.29
N ASP A 38 -15.35 31.10 -3.73
CA ASP A 38 -16.33 30.54 -4.67
C ASP A 38 -16.75 31.57 -5.73
N LEU A 39 -16.92 31.09 -6.96
CA LEU A 39 -17.42 31.89 -8.07
C LEU A 39 -18.92 31.65 -8.21
N LEU A 40 -19.72 32.60 -7.72
CA LEU A 40 -21.17 32.57 -7.82
C LEU A 40 -21.62 33.15 -9.16
N ILE A 41 -22.30 32.36 -9.98
CA ILE A 41 -22.93 32.83 -11.22
C ILE A 41 -24.40 33.14 -10.92
N PRO A 42 -24.83 34.42 -10.94
CA PRO A 42 -26.20 34.78 -10.60
C PRO A 42 -27.15 34.41 -11.76
N PHE A 43 -28.10 33.50 -11.50
CA PHE A 43 -29.16 33.12 -12.45
C PHE A 43 -30.52 33.76 -12.11
N GLY A 44 -30.50 34.90 -11.43
CA GLY A 44 -31.67 35.72 -11.10
C GLY A 44 -32.55 35.17 -9.97
N PHE A 45 -32.84 33.86 -9.96
CA PHE A 45 -33.64 33.19 -8.91
C PHE A 45 -32.81 32.36 -7.93
N PHE A 46 -31.56 32.04 -8.29
CA PHE A 46 -30.58 31.37 -7.44
C PHE A 46 -29.17 31.70 -7.93
N ASP A 47 -28.20 31.63 -7.02
CA ASP A 47 -26.78 31.75 -7.34
C ASP A 47 -26.19 30.36 -7.56
N PHE A 48 -25.55 30.15 -8.71
CA PHE A 48 -24.91 28.88 -9.03
C PHE A 48 -23.47 28.87 -8.51
N SER A 49 -23.21 28.02 -7.52
CA SER A 49 -21.89 27.80 -6.94
C SER A 49 -21.05 26.88 -7.83
N ILE A 50 -19.98 27.44 -8.41
CA ILE A 50 -19.00 26.67 -9.20
C ILE A 50 -18.31 25.64 -8.31
N ARG A 51 -17.90 26.03 -7.10
CA ARG A 51 -17.26 25.12 -6.15
C ARG A 51 -18.21 24.00 -5.73
N GLY A 52 -19.41 24.36 -5.30
CA GLY A 52 -20.41 23.43 -4.78
C GLY A 52 -20.83 22.39 -5.81
N PHE A 53 -21.00 22.78 -7.07
CA PHE A 53 -21.43 21.85 -8.11
C PHE A 53 -20.28 20.99 -8.66
N PHE A 54 -19.15 21.60 -9.01
CA PHE A 54 -18.06 20.86 -9.67
C PHE A 54 -17.13 20.20 -8.67
N VAL A 55 -16.57 20.99 -7.75
CA VAL A 55 -15.53 20.57 -6.82
C VAL A 55 -16.11 19.68 -5.71
N ASP A 56 -17.08 20.18 -4.96
CA ASP A 56 -17.72 19.45 -3.86
C ASP A 56 -18.83 18.49 -4.30
N GLY A 57 -19.31 18.66 -5.54
CA GLY A 57 -20.27 17.75 -6.18
C GLY A 57 -19.55 16.70 -7.01
N ILE A 58 -19.46 16.94 -8.32
CA ILE A 58 -19.06 15.93 -9.32
C ILE A 58 -17.71 15.27 -8.98
N PHE A 59 -16.67 16.07 -8.72
CA PHE A 59 -15.33 15.53 -8.49
C PHE A 59 -15.21 14.86 -7.13
N HIS A 60 -15.77 15.45 -6.07
CA HIS A 60 -15.80 14.79 -4.76
C HIS A 60 -16.56 13.46 -4.81
N VAL A 61 -17.76 13.43 -5.37
CA VAL A 61 -18.58 12.22 -5.49
C VAL A 61 -17.86 11.14 -6.30
N GLY A 62 -17.32 11.49 -7.47
CA GLY A 62 -16.58 10.55 -8.31
C GLY A 62 -15.34 9.98 -7.60
N GLY A 63 -14.60 10.82 -6.88
CA GLY A 63 -13.46 10.40 -6.08
C GLY A 63 -13.85 9.48 -4.92
N GLN A 64 -14.91 9.82 -4.18
CA GLN A 64 -15.39 9.03 -3.03
C GLN A 64 -15.98 7.68 -3.45
N ILE A 65 -16.72 7.61 -4.56
CA ILE A 65 -17.22 6.35 -5.11
C ILE A 65 -16.04 5.42 -5.41
N PHE A 66 -14.97 5.96 -6.02
CA PHE A 66 -13.79 5.17 -6.34
C PHE A 66 -13.09 4.64 -5.08
N ILE A 67 -12.85 5.48 -4.07
CA ILE A 67 -12.27 5.07 -2.78
C ILE A 67 -13.12 4.01 -2.07
N THR A 68 -14.43 4.21 -2.02
CA THR A 68 -15.35 3.27 -1.36
C THR A 68 -15.37 1.93 -2.09
N SER A 69 -15.33 1.94 -3.43
CA SER A 69 -15.28 0.73 -4.25
C SER A 69 -13.98 -0.07 -4.02
N LEU A 70 -12.85 0.62 -3.83
CA LEU A 70 -11.59 -0.02 -3.44
C LEU A 70 -11.69 -0.67 -2.05
N LYS A 71 -12.24 0.06 -1.07
CA LYS A 71 -12.46 -0.43 0.31
C LYS A 71 -13.35 -1.69 0.37
N MET A 72 -14.31 -1.82 -0.54
CA MET A 72 -15.18 -2.99 -0.63
C MET A 72 -14.43 -4.29 -0.95
N LEU A 73 -13.39 -4.24 -1.79
CA LEU A 73 -12.67 -5.45 -2.23
C LEU A 73 -11.68 -5.99 -1.19
N VAL A 74 -11.29 -5.15 -0.25
CA VAL A 74 -10.18 -5.39 0.68
C VAL A 74 -10.37 -6.66 1.50
N VAL A 75 -11.47 -6.68 2.25
CA VAL A 75 -11.74 -7.68 3.28
C VAL A 75 -11.97 -9.08 2.66
N PRO A 76 -12.81 -9.23 1.60
CA PRO A 76 -12.99 -10.52 0.93
C PRO A 76 -11.70 -11.04 0.31
N LEU A 77 -10.92 -10.17 -0.35
CA LEU A 77 -9.67 -10.56 -1.01
C LEU A 77 -8.66 -11.11 -0.01
N VAL A 78 -8.39 -10.38 1.07
CA VAL A 78 -7.39 -10.81 2.07
C VAL A 78 -7.78 -12.15 2.70
N PHE A 79 -9.05 -12.31 3.09
CA PHE A 79 -9.50 -13.56 3.69
C PHE A 79 -9.36 -14.74 2.73
N VAL A 80 -9.87 -14.60 1.51
CA VAL A 80 -9.84 -15.69 0.52
C VAL A 80 -8.41 -16.06 0.14
N SER A 81 -7.56 -15.06 -0.15
CA SER A 81 -6.17 -15.29 -0.54
C SER A 81 -5.34 -15.91 0.58
N LEU A 82 -5.53 -15.51 1.86
CA LEU A 82 -4.80 -16.11 2.97
C LEU A 82 -5.21 -17.54 3.26
N VAL A 83 -6.51 -17.84 3.20
CA VAL A 83 -6.99 -19.23 3.35
C VAL A 83 -6.40 -20.10 2.24
N CYS A 84 -6.35 -19.63 0.99
CA CYS A 84 -5.68 -20.33 -0.11
C CYS A 84 -4.18 -20.54 0.17
N GLY A 85 -3.48 -19.49 0.63
CA GLY A 85 -2.04 -19.55 0.93
C GLY A 85 -1.73 -20.59 2.00
N VAL A 86 -2.47 -20.56 3.11
CA VAL A 86 -2.26 -21.49 4.23
C VAL A 86 -2.64 -22.93 3.87
N THR A 87 -3.71 -23.14 3.12
CA THR A 87 -4.15 -24.49 2.69
C THR A 87 -3.25 -25.12 1.63
N SER A 88 -2.47 -24.32 0.90
CA SER A 88 -1.47 -24.83 -0.06
C SER A 88 -0.23 -25.45 0.62
N LEU A 89 -0.09 -25.30 1.94
CA LEU A 89 1.02 -25.84 2.72
C LEU A 89 0.67 -27.20 3.34
N ASN A 90 1.29 -28.28 2.83
CA ASN A 90 1.06 -29.65 3.30
C ASN A 90 1.62 -29.99 4.70
N ASP A 91 2.42 -29.10 5.31
CA ASP A 91 3.09 -29.35 6.59
C ASP A 91 2.96 -28.15 7.55
N THR A 92 2.10 -28.32 8.56
CA THR A 92 1.78 -27.29 9.56
C THR A 92 2.96 -26.97 10.50
N SER A 93 3.95 -27.85 10.63
CA SER A 93 5.17 -27.58 11.41
C SER A 93 6.10 -26.61 10.70
N LYS A 94 6.15 -26.67 9.36
CA LYS A 94 6.89 -25.73 8.52
C LYS A 94 6.27 -24.33 8.56
N LEU A 95 4.94 -24.25 8.67
CA LEU A 95 4.20 -22.98 8.73
C LEU A 95 4.68 -22.07 9.88
N GLY A 96 4.85 -22.60 11.09
CA GLY A 96 5.29 -21.82 12.25
C GLY A 96 6.73 -21.27 12.09
N ARG A 97 7.65 -22.07 11.55
CA ARG A 97 9.04 -21.65 11.32
C ARG A 97 9.16 -20.63 10.19
N ILE A 98 8.49 -20.89 9.06
CA ILE A 98 8.47 -19.99 7.89
C ILE A 98 7.81 -18.67 8.26
N GLY A 99 6.64 -18.73 8.92
CA GLY A 99 5.90 -17.55 9.40
C GLY A 99 6.67 -16.72 10.40
N GLY A 100 7.27 -17.35 11.41
CA GLY A 100 8.08 -16.63 12.40
C GLY A 100 9.26 -15.89 11.77
N ARG A 101 9.96 -16.53 10.81
CA ARG A 101 11.06 -15.89 10.06
C ARG A 101 10.56 -14.73 9.19
N ALA A 102 9.47 -14.92 8.45
CA ALA A 102 8.91 -13.88 7.58
C ALA A 102 8.42 -12.67 8.38
N ILE A 103 7.64 -12.89 9.46
CA ILE A 103 7.14 -11.83 10.33
C ILE A 103 8.30 -11.07 10.96
N GLY A 104 9.31 -11.78 11.49
CA GLY A 104 10.48 -11.14 12.08
C GLY A 104 11.23 -10.25 11.09
N LEU A 105 11.39 -10.70 9.83
CA LEU A 105 11.99 -9.90 8.77
C LEU A 105 11.15 -8.67 8.42
N TYR A 106 9.83 -8.81 8.26
CA TYR A 106 8.94 -7.68 7.97
C TYR A 106 8.96 -6.62 9.08
N LEU A 107 8.88 -7.03 10.35
CA LEU A 107 8.96 -6.07 11.46
C LEU A 107 10.31 -5.36 11.51
N MET A 108 11.39 -6.08 11.26
CA MET A 108 12.73 -5.50 11.20
C MET A 108 12.85 -4.48 10.06
N THR A 109 12.39 -4.82 8.85
CA THR A 109 12.47 -3.92 7.70
C THR A 109 11.60 -2.69 7.88
N THR A 110 10.40 -2.84 8.46
CA THR A 110 9.49 -1.72 8.74
C THR A 110 10.10 -0.77 9.78
N ALA A 111 10.69 -1.30 10.86
CA ALA A 111 11.37 -0.49 11.86
C ALA A 111 12.55 0.30 11.27
N ILE A 112 13.34 -0.31 10.38
CA ILE A 112 14.41 0.36 9.65
C ILE A 112 13.83 1.46 8.73
N ALA A 113 12.74 1.16 8.02
CA ALA A 113 12.10 2.06 7.07
C ALA A 113 11.62 3.35 7.74
N ILE A 114 10.88 3.25 8.85
CA ILE A 114 10.40 4.43 9.57
C ILE A 114 11.51 5.21 10.26
N SER A 115 12.54 4.51 10.78
CA SER A 115 13.70 5.17 11.39
C SER A 115 14.46 6.01 10.36
N LEU A 116 14.66 5.45 9.15
CA LEU A 116 15.26 6.16 8.02
C LEU A 116 14.43 7.39 7.62
N ALA A 117 13.10 7.26 7.58
CA ALA A 117 12.18 8.33 7.23
C ALA A 117 12.20 9.49 8.23
N ILE A 118 12.12 9.19 9.53
CA ILE A 118 12.19 10.21 10.59
C ILE A 118 13.54 10.93 10.53
N MET A 119 14.64 10.17 10.41
CA MET A 119 15.98 10.76 10.31
C MET A 119 16.11 11.71 9.12
N ALA A 120 15.64 11.29 7.94
CA ALA A 120 15.68 12.12 6.73
C ALA A 120 14.81 13.37 6.87
N ALA A 121 13.62 13.26 7.48
CA ALA A 121 12.71 14.38 7.70
C ALA A 121 13.22 15.40 8.72
N LEU A 122 13.93 14.94 9.76
CA LEU A 122 14.59 15.83 10.72
C LEU A 122 15.72 16.65 10.07
N ILE A 123 16.41 16.10 9.07
CA ILE A 123 17.48 16.78 8.34
C ILE A 123 16.90 17.79 7.33
N VAL A 124 15.90 17.38 6.54
CA VAL A 124 15.36 18.19 5.45
C VAL A 124 14.36 19.24 5.93
N GLN A 125 13.67 18.98 7.04
CA GLN A 125 12.69 19.86 7.65
C GLN A 125 11.60 20.34 6.68
N PRO A 126 10.82 19.42 6.06
CA PRO A 126 9.90 19.76 4.98
C PRO A 126 8.73 20.67 5.41
N GLY A 127 8.38 20.73 6.70
CA GLY A 127 7.24 21.48 7.23
C GLY A 127 7.57 22.83 7.86
N ALA A 128 8.85 23.21 7.95
CA ALA A 128 9.29 24.41 8.69
C ALA A 128 8.75 25.74 8.14
N ASP A 129 8.28 25.76 6.88
CA ASP A 129 7.83 26.99 6.20
C ASP A 129 6.33 27.30 6.38
N PHE A 130 5.55 26.40 7.01
CA PHE A 130 4.08 26.49 7.03
C PHE A 130 3.48 27.37 8.15
N ASN A 131 4.19 27.55 9.27
CA ASN A 131 3.80 28.38 10.43
C ASN A 131 2.28 28.46 10.69
N MET A 132 1.62 27.31 10.87
CA MET A 132 0.21 27.26 11.26
C MET A 132 0.09 27.23 12.79
N THR A 133 -0.85 27.98 13.34
CA THR A 133 -1.22 27.89 14.76
C THR A 133 -2.27 26.80 14.95
N ALA A 134 -1.98 25.79 15.77
CA ALA A 134 -2.98 24.80 16.17
C ALA A 134 -4.03 25.44 17.08
N GLU A 135 -5.32 25.33 16.72
CA GLU A 135 -6.44 25.88 17.53
C GLU A 135 -6.94 24.92 18.64
N THR A 136 -6.26 23.79 18.90
CA THR A 136 -6.78 22.78 19.83
C THR A 136 -5.79 22.38 20.92
N THR A 137 -6.23 22.53 22.17
CA THR A 137 -5.63 21.87 23.34
C THR A 137 -6.11 20.43 23.37
N TYR A 138 -5.29 19.48 22.89
CA TYR A 138 -5.62 18.06 22.94
C TYR A 138 -5.03 17.38 24.17
N ALA A 139 -5.80 16.46 24.76
CA ALA A 139 -5.36 15.57 25.82
C ALA A 139 -4.91 14.24 25.20
N ALA A 140 -3.63 13.90 25.34
CA ALA A 140 -3.08 12.64 24.86
C ALA A 140 -3.89 11.44 25.40
N LYS A 141 -4.33 10.55 24.50
CA LYS A 141 -4.87 9.25 24.88
C LYS A 141 -3.71 8.32 25.25
N GLU A 142 -3.85 7.57 26.34
CA GLU A 142 -2.88 6.53 26.68
C GLU A 142 -2.81 5.49 25.56
N ALA A 143 -1.58 5.21 25.10
CA ALA A 143 -1.35 4.17 24.11
C ALA A 143 -1.74 2.80 24.70
N PRO A 144 -2.44 1.94 23.95
CA PRO A 144 -2.68 0.58 24.39
C PRO A 144 -1.35 -0.13 24.62
N SER A 145 -1.24 -0.89 25.71
CA SER A 145 -0.04 -1.67 26.00
C SER A 145 0.21 -2.70 24.89
N LEU A 146 1.48 -3.11 24.70
CA LEU A 146 1.82 -4.18 23.76
C LEU A 146 0.99 -5.46 24.00
N ALA A 147 0.71 -5.77 25.27
CA ALA A 147 -0.16 -6.87 25.66
C ALA A 147 -1.59 -6.68 25.11
N GLN A 148 -2.15 -5.47 25.20
CA GLN A 148 -3.47 -5.17 24.67
C GLN A 148 -3.51 -5.25 23.13
N VAL A 149 -2.43 -4.84 22.45
CA VAL A 149 -2.30 -4.99 20.99
C VAL A 149 -2.32 -6.47 20.59
N ILE A 150 -1.56 -7.31 21.31
CA ILE A 150 -1.56 -8.77 21.07
C ILE A 150 -2.93 -9.39 21.37
N ILE A 151 -3.61 -8.98 22.43
CA ILE A 151 -4.96 -9.47 22.76
C ILE A 151 -5.94 -9.07 21.65
N ASN A 152 -5.90 -7.82 21.20
CA ASN A 152 -6.80 -7.29 20.18
C ASN A 152 -6.58 -7.89 18.78
N MET A 153 -5.47 -8.59 18.57
CA MET A 153 -5.17 -9.37 17.36
C MET A 153 -6.17 -10.53 17.18
N PHE A 154 -6.71 -11.09 18.26
CA PHE A 154 -7.66 -12.20 18.21
C PHE A 154 -9.11 -11.69 18.23
N PRO A 155 -9.92 -11.92 17.17
CA PRO A 155 -11.32 -11.51 17.18
C PRO A 155 -12.14 -12.33 18.18
N SER A 156 -12.97 -11.66 18.98
CA SER A 156 -14.06 -12.32 19.71
C SER A 156 -15.20 -12.74 18.77
N ASN A 157 -15.36 -12.05 17.64
CA ASN A 157 -16.31 -12.37 16.58
C ASN A 157 -15.71 -12.07 15.19
N PRO A 158 -15.38 -13.10 14.37
CA PRO A 158 -14.78 -12.88 13.06
C PRO A 158 -15.73 -12.18 12.08
N PHE A 159 -17.05 -12.39 12.19
CA PHE A 159 -18.03 -11.69 11.35
C PHE A 159 -18.10 -10.20 11.66
N ASN A 160 -17.95 -9.83 12.93
CA ASN A 160 -17.84 -8.42 13.31
C ASN A 160 -16.53 -7.83 12.78
N ALA A 161 -15.42 -8.58 12.87
CA ALA A 161 -14.14 -8.15 12.30
C ALA A 161 -14.22 -7.93 10.78
N PHE A 162 -14.96 -8.79 10.07
CA PHE A 162 -15.25 -8.61 8.65
C PHE A 162 -16.08 -7.34 8.37
N ALA A 163 -17.13 -7.10 9.17
CA ALA A 163 -18.02 -5.96 8.99
C ALA A 163 -17.36 -4.61 9.31
N GLU A 164 -16.55 -4.57 10.36
CA GLU A 164 -15.82 -3.36 10.79
C GLU A 164 -14.51 -3.15 10.01
N GLY A 165 -14.06 -4.15 9.25
CA GLY A 165 -12.79 -4.10 8.53
C GLY A 165 -11.58 -4.16 9.47
N ASN A 166 -11.69 -4.87 10.60
CA ASN A 166 -10.59 -5.11 11.52
C ASN A 166 -9.62 -6.13 10.90
N MET A 167 -8.77 -5.64 10.01
CA MET A 167 -7.94 -6.45 9.13
C MET A 167 -7.01 -7.43 9.85
N LEU A 168 -6.38 -7.01 10.95
CA LEU A 168 -5.53 -7.89 11.77
C LEU A 168 -6.30 -9.12 12.28
N GLN A 169 -7.50 -8.88 12.79
CA GLN A 169 -8.37 -9.93 13.29
C GLN A 169 -8.85 -10.85 12.16
N VAL A 170 -9.16 -10.28 10.99
CA VAL A 170 -9.50 -11.04 9.77
C VAL A 170 -8.34 -11.96 9.37
N ILE A 171 -7.09 -11.47 9.41
CA ILE A 171 -5.89 -12.24 9.07
C ILE A 171 -5.70 -13.41 10.04
N VAL A 172 -5.77 -13.15 11.34
CA VAL A 172 -5.59 -14.19 12.38
C VAL A 172 -6.65 -15.27 12.23
N PHE A 173 -7.91 -14.87 12.02
CA PHE A 173 -8.98 -15.80 11.73
C PHE A 173 -8.75 -16.57 10.43
N ALA A 174 -8.33 -15.91 9.34
CA ALA A 174 -8.03 -16.55 8.07
C ALA A 174 -6.94 -17.62 8.18
N VAL A 175 -5.88 -17.34 8.95
CA VAL A 175 -4.78 -18.27 9.18
C VAL A 175 -5.25 -19.47 10.00
N LEU A 176 -5.93 -19.24 11.13
CA LEU A 176 -6.47 -20.32 11.97
C LEU A 176 -7.47 -21.18 11.20
N PHE A 177 -8.35 -20.56 10.42
CA PHE A 177 -9.31 -21.24 9.57
C PHE A 177 -8.61 -22.04 8.46
N GLY A 178 -7.62 -21.45 7.78
CA GLY A 178 -6.83 -22.13 6.76
C GLY A 178 -6.08 -23.36 7.31
N ILE A 179 -5.51 -23.26 8.52
CA ILE A 179 -4.88 -24.40 9.21
C ILE A 179 -5.93 -25.48 9.49
N ALA A 180 -7.09 -25.11 10.01
CA ALA A 180 -8.17 -26.06 10.27
C ALA A 180 -8.64 -26.76 8.98
N VAL A 181 -8.76 -26.03 7.87
CA VAL A 181 -9.05 -26.59 6.54
C VAL A 181 -7.96 -27.56 6.11
N ALA A 182 -6.68 -27.21 6.24
CA ALA A 182 -5.57 -28.10 5.88
C ALA A 182 -5.56 -29.41 6.70
N LEU A 183 -5.98 -29.35 7.98
CA LEU A 183 -6.02 -30.50 8.88
C LEU A 183 -7.28 -31.36 8.76
N ALA A 184 -8.31 -30.90 8.03
CA ALA A 184 -9.62 -31.57 7.95
C ALA A 184 -9.71 -32.69 6.90
N GLY A 185 -8.61 -33.08 6.26
CA GLY A 185 -8.56 -34.16 5.26
C GLY A 185 -9.45 -33.87 4.03
N ASP A 186 -10.22 -34.86 3.57
CA ASP A 186 -11.07 -34.74 2.36
C ASP A 186 -12.11 -33.60 2.44
N ALA A 187 -12.63 -33.33 3.64
CA ALA A 187 -13.54 -32.20 3.85
C ALA A 187 -12.82 -30.87 3.67
N GLY A 188 -11.60 -30.78 4.21
CA GLY A 188 -10.69 -29.66 4.02
C GLY A 188 -10.38 -29.39 2.56
N GLN A 189 -10.03 -30.44 1.80
CA GLN A 189 -9.68 -30.31 0.38
C GLN A 189 -10.82 -29.71 -0.45
N ARG A 190 -12.07 -30.10 -0.19
CA ARG A 190 -13.24 -29.51 -0.89
C ARG A 190 -13.39 -28.01 -0.61
N ILE A 191 -13.15 -27.60 0.64
CA ILE A 191 -13.20 -26.18 1.02
C ILE A 191 -12.02 -25.42 0.40
N ALA A 192 -10.80 -25.98 0.43
CA ALA A 192 -9.63 -25.37 -0.19
C ALA A 192 -9.85 -25.10 -1.68
N ASN A 193 -10.41 -26.06 -2.43
CA ASN A 193 -10.72 -25.89 -3.85
C ASN A 193 -11.76 -24.77 -4.08
N LEU A 194 -12.82 -24.70 -3.26
CA LEU A 194 -13.79 -23.61 -3.33
C LEU A 194 -13.13 -22.24 -3.12
N PHE A 195 -12.23 -22.14 -2.14
CA PHE A 195 -11.51 -20.89 -1.87
C PHE A 195 -10.57 -20.51 -3.04
N GLN A 196 -9.95 -21.48 -3.71
CA GLN A 196 -9.15 -21.22 -4.91
C GLN A 196 -10.01 -20.65 -6.04
N ASP A 197 -11.19 -21.21 -6.29
CA ASP A 197 -12.13 -20.69 -7.29
C ASP A 197 -12.61 -19.28 -6.92
N MET A 198 -12.93 -19.05 -5.64
CA MET A 198 -13.29 -17.73 -5.13
C MET A 198 -12.16 -16.72 -5.33
N ASN A 199 -10.90 -17.12 -5.12
CA ASN A 199 -9.75 -16.25 -5.30
C ASN A 199 -9.65 -15.76 -6.76
N GLU A 200 -9.82 -16.66 -7.73
CA GLU A 200 -9.83 -16.28 -9.16
C GLU A 200 -10.95 -15.27 -9.46
N VAL A 201 -12.17 -15.51 -8.94
CA VAL A 201 -13.30 -14.58 -9.13
C VAL A 201 -13.03 -13.20 -8.51
N VAL A 202 -12.50 -13.15 -7.29
CA VAL A 202 -12.16 -11.88 -6.63
C VAL A 202 -11.06 -11.14 -7.40
N MET A 203 -10.06 -11.85 -7.92
CA MET A 203 -9.03 -11.22 -8.77
C MET A 203 -9.61 -10.62 -10.06
N ARG A 204 -10.64 -11.24 -10.66
CA ARG A 204 -11.35 -10.64 -11.81
C ARG A 204 -12.07 -9.35 -11.43
N LEU A 205 -12.70 -9.30 -10.26
CA LEU A 205 -13.33 -8.07 -9.74
C LEU A 205 -12.31 -6.95 -9.55
N VAL A 206 -11.11 -7.27 -9.03
CA VAL A 206 -10.01 -6.30 -8.91
C VAL A 206 -9.64 -5.71 -10.27
N ILE A 207 -9.51 -6.54 -11.32
CA ILE A 207 -9.16 -6.07 -12.67
C ILE A 207 -10.24 -5.14 -13.24
N ILE A 208 -11.53 -5.47 -13.07
CA ILE A 208 -12.64 -4.63 -13.51
C ILE A 208 -12.56 -3.26 -12.83
N LEU A 209 -12.36 -3.24 -11.51
CA LEU A 209 -12.29 -2.01 -10.74
C LEU A 209 -11.06 -1.17 -11.10
N MET A 210 -9.92 -1.81 -11.35
CA MET A 210 -8.69 -1.11 -11.73
C MET A 210 -8.85 -0.37 -13.08
N ASN A 211 -9.71 -0.84 -13.98
CA ASN A 211 -10.01 -0.09 -15.21
C ASN A 211 -10.77 1.23 -14.98
N LEU A 212 -11.40 1.41 -13.82
CA LEU A 212 -12.04 2.66 -13.38
C LEU A 212 -11.07 3.62 -12.69
N ALA A 213 -9.89 3.15 -12.30
CA ALA A 213 -8.90 3.94 -11.56
C ALA A 213 -8.49 5.26 -12.22
N PRO A 214 -8.28 5.35 -13.56
CA PRO A 214 -7.95 6.62 -14.21
C PRO A 214 -8.95 7.75 -13.93
N TYR A 215 -10.25 7.42 -13.90
CA TYR A 215 -11.32 8.40 -13.68
C TYR A 215 -11.45 8.79 -12.21
N GLY A 216 -11.35 7.80 -11.31
CA GLY A 216 -11.36 8.05 -9.86
C GLY A 216 -10.19 8.92 -9.42
N VAL A 217 -8.99 8.63 -9.91
CA VAL A 217 -7.77 9.42 -9.64
C VAL A 217 -7.90 10.83 -10.20
N PHE A 218 -8.41 10.99 -11.42
CA PHE A 218 -8.69 12.31 -11.99
C PHE A 218 -9.57 13.16 -11.07
N CYS A 219 -10.72 12.64 -10.65
CA CYS A 219 -11.65 13.34 -9.76
C CYS A 219 -11.01 13.73 -8.41
N LEU A 220 -10.23 12.82 -7.81
CA LEU A 220 -9.50 13.09 -6.56
C LEU A 220 -8.48 14.23 -6.72
N MET A 221 -7.72 14.24 -7.83
CA MET A 221 -6.72 15.28 -8.09
C MET A 221 -7.34 16.65 -8.33
N VAL A 222 -8.45 16.73 -9.07
CA VAL A 222 -9.15 18.01 -9.30
C VAL A 222 -9.60 18.62 -7.97
N LYS A 223 -10.28 17.82 -7.14
CA LYS A 223 -10.79 18.27 -5.83
C LYS A 223 -9.66 18.82 -4.98
N LEU A 224 -8.58 18.06 -4.83
CA LEU A 224 -7.45 18.49 -4.03
C LEU A 224 -6.84 19.82 -4.49
N PHE A 225 -6.42 19.90 -5.75
CA PHE A 225 -5.66 21.05 -6.25
C PHE A 225 -6.52 22.31 -6.39
N SER A 226 -7.84 22.16 -6.26
CA SER A 226 -8.78 23.27 -6.11
C SER A 226 -8.76 23.88 -4.70
N ASP A 227 -8.41 23.12 -3.66
CA ASP A 227 -8.49 23.54 -2.25
C ASP A 227 -7.14 24.02 -1.65
N LEU A 228 -5.99 23.61 -2.18
CA LEU A 228 -4.66 23.91 -1.61
C LEU A 228 -4.13 25.30 -1.97
N ASP A 229 -3.45 26.01 -1.06
CA ASP A 229 -2.76 27.31 -1.29
C ASP A 229 -1.39 27.21 -1.97
N ILE A 230 -0.90 28.30 -2.61
CA ILE A 230 0.35 28.27 -3.40
C ILE A 230 1.60 28.09 -2.53
N SER A 231 1.68 28.72 -1.36
CA SER A 231 2.78 28.51 -0.41
C SER A 231 2.80 27.08 0.14
N ALA A 232 1.61 26.52 0.39
CA ALA A 232 1.45 25.13 0.81
C ALA A 232 1.99 24.15 -0.25
N ILE A 233 1.90 24.48 -1.54
CA ILE A 233 2.42 23.63 -2.62
C ILE A 233 3.94 23.41 -2.51
N TRP A 234 4.73 24.40 -2.07
CA TRP A 234 6.19 24.24 -2.01
C TRP A 234 6.65 23.32 -0.89
N GLY A 235 6.16 23.52 0.33
CA GLY A 235 6.48 22.60 1.43
C GLY A 235 5.87 21.22 1.22
N LEU A 236 4.70 21.14 0.55
CA LEU A 236 4.12 19.87 0.12
C LEU A 236 4.97 19.17 -0.95
N ALA A 237 5.58 19.93 -1.87
CA ALA A 237 6.53 19.39 -2.85
C ALA A 237 7.83 18.90 -2.18
N LYS A 238 8.34 19.60 -1.16
CA LYS A 238 9.48 19.12 -0.34
C LYS A 238 9.14 17.80 0.35
N TYR A 239 7.98 17.74 1.02
CA TYR A 239 7.47 16.52 1.64
C TYR A 239 7.35 15.39 0.62
N PHE A 240 6.71 15.65 -0.52
CA PHE A 240 6.52 14.68 -1.60
C PHE A 240 7.86 14.13 -2.11
N GLY A 241 8.79 15.02 -2.46
CA GLY A 241 10.12 14.65 -2.93
C GLY A 241 10.91 13.86 -1.89
N LEU A 242 10.83 14.26 -0.62
CA LEU A 242 11.50 13.55 0.47
C LEU A 242 10.99 12.12 0.62
N VAL A 243 9.67 11.92 0.64
CA VAL A 243 9.08 10.57 0.72
C VAL A 243 9.56 9.71 -0.46
N LEU A 244 9.55 10.24 -1.69
CA LEU A 244 10.05 9.51 -2.86
C LEU A 244 11.53 9.14 -2.75
N VAL A 245 12.37 10.06 -2.27
CA VAL A 245 13.81 9.80 -2.08
C VAL A 245 14.02 8.71 -1.03
N VAL A 246 13.33 8.78 0.11
CA VAL A 246 13.45 7.76 1.17
C VAL A 246 12.94 6.40 0.69
N LEU A 247 11.82 6.36 -0.06
CA LEU A 247 11.31 5.15 -0.68
C LEU A 247 12.31 4.55 -1.67
N ALA A 248 12.93 5.38 -2.51
CA ALA A 248 13.96 4.94 -3.45
C ALA A 248 15.20 4.40 -2.73
N ILE A 249 15.67 5.07 -1.66
CA ILE A 249 16.78 4.58 -0.83
C ILE A 249 16.41 3.23 -0.20
N HIS A 250 15.21 3.10 0.37
CA HIS A 250 14.80 1.85 1.02
C HIS A 250 14.69 0.70 0.02
N GLY A 251 14.03 0.94 -1.12
CA GLY A 251 13.84 -0.06 -2.16
C GLY A 251 15.12 -0.46 -2.91
N LEU A 252 16.00 0.50 -3.20
CA LEU A 252 17.19 0.30 -4.04
C LEU A 252 18.50 0.15 -3.26
N VAL A 253 18.50 0.41 -1.96
CA VAL A 253 19.68 0.27 -1.10
C VAL A 253 19.38 -0.67 0.07
N THR A 254 18.40 -0.34 0.92
CA THR A 254 18.13 -1.14 2.13
C THR A 254 17.80 -2.59 1.81
N TYR A 255 16.85 -2.84 0.90
CA TYR A 255 16.50 -4.21 0.50
C TYR A 255 17.65 -4.97 -0.16
N PRO A 256 18.34 -4.43 -1.19
CA PRO A 256 19.57 -5.00 -1.72
C PRO A 256 20.64 -5.37 -0.69
N VAL A 257 20.88 -4.50 0.29
CA VAL A 257 21.88 -4.73 1.34
C VAL A 257 21.44 -5.87 2.25
N ILE A 258 20.20 -5.87 2.72
CA ILE A 258 19.66 -6.94 3.57
C ILE A 258 19.70 -8.28 2.83
N LEU A 259 19.26 -8.30 1.56
CA LEU A 259 19.31 -9.48 0.71
C LEU A 259 20.75 -10.02 0.60
N LYS A 260 21.72 -9.15 0.26
CA LYS A 260 23.12 -9.55 0.08
C LYS A 260 23.71 -10.10 1.37
N LEU A 261 23.45 -9.46 2.51
CA LEU A 261 23.99 -9.86 3.81
C LEU A 261 23.43 -11.21 4.27
N LEU A 262 22.14 -11.46 4.08
CA LEU A 262 21.48 -12.68 4.58
C LEU A 262 21.55 -13.86 3.63
N THR A 263 21.71 -13.64 2.32
CA THR A 263 21.65 -14.71 1.30
C THR A 263 22.91 -14.86 0.47
N GLY A 264 23.79 -13.84 0.43
CA GLY A 264 24.92 -13.77 -0.48
C GLY A 264 24.56 -13.54 -1.95
N LEU A 265 23.26 -13.48 -2.32
CA LEU A 265 22.81 -13.32 -3.71
C LEU A 265 23.18 -11.95 -4.29
N ASN A 266 23.23 -11.86 -5.62
CA ASN A 266 23.49 -10.60 -6.30
C ASN A 266 22.25 -9.67 -6.23
N PRO A 267 22.36 -8.48 -5.60
CA PRO A 267 21.23 -7.55 -5.47
C PRO A 267 20.79 -6.92 -6.79
N VAL A 268 21.71 -6.75 -7.75
CA VAL A 268 21.37 -6.16 -9.05
C VAL A 268 20.47 -7.10 -9.85
N THR A 269 20.72 -8.41 -9.78
CA THR A 269 19.85 -9.42 -10.39
C THR A 269 18.45 -9.38 -9.78
N PHE A 270 18.35 -9.26 -8.46
CA PHE A 270 17.07 -9.14 -7.77
C PHE A 270 16.26 -7.93 -8.24
N ILE A 271 16.87 -6.73 -8.26
CA ILE A 271 16.19 -5.50 -8.68
C ILE A 271 15.76 -5.56 -10.16
N LYS A 272 16.62 -6.09 -11.04
CA LYS A 272 16.26 -6.28 -12.46
C LYS A 272 15.07 -7.22 -12.64
N LYS A 273 15.02 -8.34 -11.90
CA LYS A 273 13.89 -9.28 -11.98
C LYS A 273 12.62 -8.74 -11.35
N MET A 274 12.72 -7.75 -10.46
CA MET A 274 11.57 -7.07 -9.86
C MET A 274 10.91 -6.03 -10.76
N GLU A 275 11.59 -5.52 -11.80
CA GLU A 275 11.15 -4.36 -12.59
C GLU A 275 9.67 -4.44 -13.01
N THR A 276 9.26 -5.53 -13.67
CA THR A 276 7.89 -5.71 -14.16
C THR A 276 6.86 -5.67 -13.01
N THR A 277 7.16 -6.36 -11.91
CA THR A 277 6.23 -6.47 -10.77
C THR A 277 6.20 -5.20 -9.94
N ALA A 278 7.33 -4.52 -9.77
CA ALA A 278 7.39 -3.22 -9.10
C ALA A 278 6.62 -2.16 -9.90
N LEU A 279 6.74 -2.15 -11.24
CA LEU A 279 5.95 -1.28 -12.11
C LEU A 279 4.45 -1.61 -12.07
N PHE A 280 4.10 -2.90 -12.01
CA PHE A 280 2.71 -3.31 -11.85
C PHE A 280 2.16 -2.83 -10.49
N ALA A 281 2.89 -3.05 -9.40
CA ALA A 281 2.55 -2.58 -8.06
C ALA A 281 2.43 -1.05 -7.96
N PHE A 282 3.34 -0.34 -8.62
CA PHE A 282 3.24 1.10 -8.77
C PHE A 282 1.91 1.50 -9.42
N SER A 283 1.55 0.83 -10.52
CA SER A 283 0.33 1.14 -11.27
C SER A 283 -0.97 0.84 -10.53
N THR A 284 -1.02 -0.26 -9.77
CA THR A 284 -2.23 -0.70 -9.06
C THR A 284 -2.39 -0.03 -7.71
N SER A 285 -1.27 0.36 -7.07
CA SER A 285 -1.23 0.88 -5.69
C SER A 285 -1.89 -0.04 -4.68
N SER A 286 -1.90 -1.35 -4.95
CA SER A 286 -2.40 -2.35 -4.03
C SER A 286 -1.47 -3.55 -4.01
N SER A 287 -0.87 -3.81 -2.85
CA SER A 287 -0.06 -5.00 -2.61
C SER A 287 -0.91 -6.26 -2.84
N ASN A 288 -2.16 -6.25 -2.40
CA ASN A 288 -3.06 -7.40 -2.60
C ASN A 288 -3.34 -7.67 -4.08
N ALA A 289 -3.60 -6.63 -4.89
CA ALA A 289 -3.82 -6.78 -6.32
C ALA A 289 -2.59 -7.31 -7.08
N THR A 290 -1.40 -7.17 -6.48
CA THR A 290 -0.14 -7.62 -7.08
C THR A 290 0.26 -9.03 -6.70
N ILE A 291 -0.40 -9.67 -5.74
CA ILE A 291 -0.06 -11.01 -5.25
C ILE A 291 0.23 -11.99 -6.41
N PRO A 292 -0.60 -12.11 -7.46
CA PRO A 292 -0.28 -13.03 -8.56
C PRO A 292 1.01 -12.69 -9.32
N SER A 293 1.26 -11.40 -9.59
CA SER A 293 2.50 -10.94 -10.25
C SER A 293 3.72 -11.20 -9.37
N THR A 294 3.57 -10.96 -8.07
CA THR A 294 4.61 -11.18 -7.06
C THR A 294 4.92 -12.67 -6.90
N LEU A 295 3.90 -13.53 -6.84
CA LEU A 295 4.06 -14.99 -6.82
C LEU A 295 4.73 -15.50 -8.09
N ASN A 296 4.32 -15.03 -9.27
CA ASN A 296 4.96 -15.41 -10.52
C ASN A 296 6.44 -15.00 -10.54
N THR A 297 6.74 -13.78 -10.11
CA THR A 297 8.12 -13.26 -10.08
C THR A 297 8.98 -14.03 -9.10
N THR A 298 8.50 -14.24 -7.87
CA THR A 298 9.26 -14.94 -6.83
C THR A 298 9.47 -16.42 -7.16
N THR A 299 8.48 -17.09 -7.76
CA THR A 299 8.58 -18.51 -8.10
C THR A 299 9.28 -18.76 -9.43
N LYS A 300 8.79 -18.15 -10.51
CA LYS A 300 9.30 -18.41 -11.87
C LYS A 300 10.56 -17.62 -12.15
N LYS A 301 10.62 -16.32 -11.84
CA LYS A 301 11.80 -15.50 -12.18
C LYS A 301 12.91 -15.66 -11.14
N MET A 302 12.59 -15.77 -9.85
CA MET A 302 13.59 -15.81 -8.77
C MET A 302 13.89 -17.22 -8.24
N GLY A 303 13.08 -18.23 -8.53
CA GLY A 303 13.38 -19.61 -8.17
C GLY A 303 12.98 -20.03 -6.75
N VAL A 304 12.13 -19.27 -6.05
CA VAL A 304 11.60 -19.69 -4.74
C VAL A 304 10.53 -20.77 -4.95
N ASP A 305 10.56 -21.84 -4.16
CA ASP A 305 9.51 -22.85 -4.25
C ASP A 305 8.13 -22.25 -3.90
N ASN A 306 7.09 -22.68 -4.61
CA ASN A 306 5.74 -22.15 -4.43
C ASN A 306 5.22 -22.36 -3.01
N SER A 307 5.63 -23.42 -2.31
CA SER A 307 5.23 -23.64 -0.91
C SER A 307 5.68 -22.51 0.01
N ILE A 308 6.80 -21.84 -0.26
CA ILE A 308 7.23 -20.68 0.54
C ILE A 308 6.56 -19.40 0.03
N ALA A 309 6.52 -19.21 -1.30
CA ALA A 309 6.01 -18.00 -1.91
C ALA A 309 4.50 -17.80 -1.65
N SER A 310 3.70 -18.85 -1.79
CA SER A 310 2.23 -18.82 -1.61
C SER A 310 1.79 -18.41 -0.21
N PHE A 311 2.69 -18.52 0.77
CA PHE A 311 2.44 -18.11 2.14
C PHE A 311 3.08 -16.75 2.48
N THR A 312 4.35 -16.56 2.15
CA THR A 312 5.10 -15.35 2.54
C THR A 312 4.66 -14.09 1.79
N VAL A 313 4.24 -14.21 0.52
CA VAL A 313 3.78 -13.07 -0.29
C VAL A 313 2.42 -12.53 0.19
N PRO A 314 1.36 -13.34 0.36
CA PRO A 314 0.09 -12.82 0.91
C PRO A 314 0.22 -12.30 2.35
N LEU A 315 1.06 -12.94 3.15
CA LEU A 315 1.38 -12.45 4.50
C LEU A 315 2.06 -11.07 4.43
N GLY A 316 3.06 -10.92 3.55
CA GLY A 316 3.75 -9.66 3.28
C GLY A 316 2.81 -8.54 2.85
N ALA A 317 1.91 -8.80 1.91
CA ALA A 317 0.94 -7.80 1.44
C ALA A 317 0.08 -7.17 2.55
N THR A 318 0.01 -7.80 3.74
CA THR A 318 -0.69 -7.28 4.92
C THR A 318 0.20 -6.79 6.05
N LEU A 319 1.42 -7.32 6.19
CA LEU A 319 2.34 -6.99 7.28
C LEU A 319 3.43 -6.01 6.86
N ASN A 320 3.93 -6.19 5.64
CA ASN A 320 5.02 -5.43 5.07
C ASN A 320 4.52 -4.10 4.52
N MET A 321 4.53 -3.11 5.39
CA MET A 321 4.11 -1.76 5.04
C MET A 321 5.25 -0.76 5.19
N ASP A 322 6.47 -1.16 4.85
CA ASP A 322 7.66 -0.31 4.91
C ASP A 322 7.46 1.04 4.24
N GLY A 323 6.87 1.07 3.04
CA GLY A 323 6.56 2.30 2.32
C GLY A 323 5.52 3.16 3.05
N THR A 324 4.53 2.55 3.67
CA THR A 324 3.53 3.24 4.51
C THR A 324 4.18 3.80 5.77
N ALA A 325 5.04 3.03 6.42
CA ALA A 325 5.84 3.42 7.57
C ALA A 325 6.79 4.59 7.24
N ILE A 326 7.40 4.60 6.03
CA ILE A 326 8.18 5.74 5.54
C ILE A 326 7.31 6.98 5.43
N MET A 327 6.13 6.88 4.79
CA MET A 327 5.22 8.02 4.70
C MET A 327 4.81 8.51 6.09
N GLN A 328 4.49 7.62 7.01
CA GLN A 328 4.09 7.97 8.37
C GLN A 328 5.22 8.68 9.11
N GLY A 329 6.45 8.17 9.02
CA GLY A 329 7.62 8.81 9.63
C GLY A 329 7.86 10.23 9.13
N VAL A 330 7.82 10.42 7.80
CA VAL A 330 7.97 11.76 7.21
C VAL A 330 6.77 12.66 7.54
N ALA A 331 5.54 12.13 7.51
CA ALA A 331 4.32 12.88 7.78
C ALA A 331 4.25 13.36 9.23
N THR A 332 4.62 12.52 10.19
CA THR A 332 4.71 12.89 11.61
C THR A 332 5.63 14.08 11.82
N VAL A 333 6.85 14.03 11.25
CA VAL A 333 7.81 15.15 11.37
C VAL A 333 7.30 16.39 10.64
N PHE A 334 6.73 16.23 9.45
CA PHE A 334 6.17 17.32 8.66
C PHE A 334 5.04 18.04 9.41
N ILE A 335 4.07 17.29 9.96
CA ILE A 335 2.92 17.85 10.69
C ILE A 335 3.39 18.51 11.99
N ALA A 336 4.33 17.90 12.71
CA ALA A 336 4.94 18.52 13.89
C ALA A 336 5.53 19.91 13.56
N GLN A 337 6.26 20.01 12.45
CA GLN A 337 6.85 21.28 12.00
C GLN A 337 5.80 22.30 11.55
N VAL A 338 4.78 21.87 10.80
CA VAL A 338 3.69 22.74 10.32
C VAL A 338 2.99 23.44 11.49
N PHE A 339 2.76 22.70 12.58
CA PHE A 339 2.05 23.19 13.77
C PHE A 339 2.97 23.68 14.89
N ASN A 340 4.29 23.75 14.65
CA ASN A 340 5.29 24.16 15.63
C ASN A 340 5.23 23.35 16.94
N ILE A 341 5.01 22.04 16.84
CA ILE A 341 5.00 21.10 17.96
C ILE A 341 6.37 20.43 18.04
N ASP A 342 7.07 20.62 19.15
CA ASP A 342 8.34 19.95 19.43
C ASP A 342 8.10 18.50 19.87
N LEU A 343 8.61 17.55 19.08
CA LEU A 343 8.62 16.13 19.44
C LEU A 343 9.93 15.76 20.13
N SER A 344 9.82 15.07 21.26
CA SER A 344 10.97 14.51 21.97
C SER A 344 11.47 13.23 21.30
N ILE A 345 12.67 12.78 21.70
CA ILE A 345 13.22 11.48 21.28
C ILE A 345 12.25 10.34 21.67
N THR A 346 11.61 10.45 22.83
CA THR A 346 10.63 9.45 23.30
C THR A 346 9.41 9.38 22.38
N ASP A 347 8.95 10.52 21.86
CA ASP A 347 7.82 10.57 20.93
C ASP A 347 8.17 9.91 19.60
N PHE A 348 9.38 10.14 19.08
CA PHE A 348 9.86 9.43 17.89
C PHE A 348 9.97 7.93 18.10
N LEU A 349 10.45 7.48 19.27
CA LEU A 349 10.49 6.06 19.59
C LEU A 349 9.09 5.45 19.68
N MET A 350 8.11 6.17 20.23
CA MET A 350 6.70 5.75 20.24
C MET A 350 6.13 5.67 18.83
N VAL A 351 6.42 6.63 17.95
CA VAL A 351 6.01 6.60 16.54
C VAL A 351 6.60 5.39 15.82
N ILE A 352 7.89 5.11 16.00
CA ILE A 352 8.55 3.94 15.41
C ILE A 352 7.87 2.66 15.87
N LEU A 353 7.69 2.51 17.19
CA LEU A 353 7.08 1.31 17.78
C LEU A 353 5.65 1.13 17.26
N THR A 354 4.83 2.17 17.33
CA THR A 354 3.42 2.06 16.96
C THR A 354 3.24 1.91 15.48
N ALA A 355 3.94 2.65 14.63
CA ALA A 355 3.83 2.46 13.19
C ALA A 355 4.29 1.04 12.78
N THR A 356 5.34 0.51 13.41
CA THR A 356 5.83 -0.85 13.15
C THR A 356 4.87 -1.92 13.67
N LEU A 357 4.18 -1.69 14.78
CA LEU A 357 3.18 -2.63 15.28
C LEU A 357 1.85 -2.48 14.54
N ALA A 358 1.50 -1.28 14.12
CA ALA A 358 0.25 -0.98 13.45
C ALA A 358 0.33 -1.36 11.97
N SER A 359 1.53 -1.44 11.36
CA SER A 359 1.70 -2.10 10.05
C SER A 359 1.21 -3.54 10.08
N ILE A 360 1.24 -4.21 11.24
CA ILE A 360 0.69 -5.55 11.41
C ILE A 360 -0.82 -5.50 11.25
N GLY A 361 -1.29 -6.03 10.13
CA GLY A 361 -2.70 -6.12 9.83
C GLY A 361 -3.30 -4.84 9.29
N THR A 362 -2.48 -3.99 8.68
CA THR A 362 -3.00 -2.98 7.75
C THR A 362 -3.35 -3.69 6.43
N ALA A 363 -4.45 -3.33 5.76
CA ALA A 363 -4.74 -3.91 4.45
C ALA A 363 -3.88 -3.30 3.34
N GLY A 364 -3.31 -4.14 2.45
CA GLY A 364 -2.55 -3.75 1.27
C GLY A 364 -3.39 -3.14 0.14
N VAL A 365 -4.18 -2.13 0.46
CA VAL A 365 -5.16 -1.49 -0.43
C VAL A 365 -5.09 0.04 -0.33
N PRO A 366 -5.50 0.76 -1.38
CA PRO A 366 -5.22 2.20 -1.45
C PRO A 366 -5.86 2.99 -0.31
N GLY A 367 -5.14 3.98 0.19
CA GLY A 367 -5.64 4.96 1.17
C GLY A 367 -5.74 4.49 2.63
N VAL A 368 -5.44 3.22 2.95
CA VAL A 368 -5.45 2.75 4.35
C VAL A 368 -4.31 3.37 5.16
N GLY A 369 -3.19 3.69 4.51
CA GLY A 369 -2.05 4.36 5.15
C GLY A 369 -2.41 5.67 5.88
N MET A 370 -3.43 6.39 5.40
CA MET A 370 -3.89 7.65 6.00
C MET A 370 -4.70 7.44 7.28
N ILE A 371 -5.47 6.35 7.36
CA ILE A 371 -6.19 5.97 8.58
C ILE A 371 -5.18 5.62 9.68
N MET A 372 -4.15 4.86 9.31
CA MET A 372 -3.07 4.47 10.21
C MET A 372 -2.26 5.67 10.68
N LEU A 373 -2.03 6.64 9.80
CA LEU A 373 -1.36 7.89 10.16
C LEU A 373 -2.13 8.65 11.25
N ALA A 374 -3.46 8.72 11.18
CA ALA A 374 -4.26 9.38 12.21
C ALA A 374 -4.03 8.78 13.60
N MET A 375 -3.89 7.46 13.70
CA MET A 375 -3.57 6.78 14.96
C MET A 375 -2.16 7.12 15.45
N VAL A 376 -1.17 7.13 14.55
CA VAL A 376 0.23 7.46 14.88
C VAL A 376 0.34 8.91 15.36
N LEU A 377 -0.30 9.87 14.69
CA LEU A 377 -0.30 11.28 15.09
C LEU A 377 -0.97 11.50 16.44
N ALA A 378 -2.16 10.92 16.64
CA ALA A 378 -2.91 11.05 17.87
C ALA A 378 -2.12 10.55 19.10
N GLN A 379 -1.29 9.52 18.92
CA GLN A 379 -0.48 8.96 20.00
C GLN A 379 0.59 9.94 20.51
N VAL A 380 1.21 10.72 19.62
CA VAL A 380 2.21 11.73 19.98
C VAL A 380 1.62 13.12 20.13
N GLY A 381 0.28 13.22 20.23
CA GLY A 381 -0.41 14.48 20.46
C GLY A 381 -0.39 15.45 19.27
N LEU A 382 -0.15 14.96 18.05
CA LEU A 382 -0.22 15.77 16.84
C LEU A 382 -1.65 15.89 16.32
N PRO A 383 -2.04 17.07 15.78
CA PRO A 383 -3.37 17.30 15.23
C PRO A 383 -3.59 16.44 13.98
N VAL A 384 -4.66 15.64 13.99
CA VAL A 384 -5.04 14.79 12.85
C VAL A 384 -5.51 15.62 11.66
N GLU A 385 -5.90 16.87 11.87
CA GLU A 385 -6.24 17.84 10.84
C GLU A 385 -5.06 18.08 9.88
N GLY A 386 -3.81 17.91 10.33
CA GLY A 386 -2.62 17.99 9.50
C GLY A 386 -2.59 16.97 8.35
N ILE A 387 -3.35 15.87 8.45
CA ILE A 387 -3.51 14.87 7.38
C ILE A 387 -4.15 15.50 6.13
N ALA A 388 -5.03 16.50 6.30
CA ALA A 388 -5.70 17.17 5.20
C ALA A 388 -4.72 17.85 4.23
N LEU A 389 -3.53 18.25 4.71
CA LEU A 389 -2.50 18.88 3.89
C LEU A 389 -1.84 17.91 2.91
N ILE A 390 -1.75 16.63 3.29
CA ILE A 390 -1.00 15.62 2.52
C ILE A 390 -1.90 14.60 1.81
N ILE A 391 -3.17 14.44 2.23
CA ILE A 391 -4.12 13.46 1.67
C ILE A 391 -4.26 13.55 0.15
N GLY A 392 -4.09 14.77 -0.35
CA GLY A 392 -4.15 15.05 -1.74
C GLY A 392 -3.07 14.42 -2.60
N ILE A 393 -1.82 14.67 -2.24
CA ILE A 393 -0.68 14.13 -2.97
C ILE A 393 -0.40 12.67 -2.59
N ASP A 394 -1.07 12.16 -1.55
CA ASP A 394 -0.90 10.79 -1.07
C ASP A 394 -1.14 9.78 -2.18
N ARG A 395 -2.07 10.04 -3.12
CA ARG A 395 -2.35 9.08 -4.20
C ARG A 395 -1.11 8.73 -5.02
N LEU A 396 -0.26 9.72 -5.30
CA LEU A 396 1.01 9.55 -6.02
C LEU A 396 2.04 8.80 -5.17
N LEU A 397 2.14 9.15 -3.89
CA LEU A 397 3.04 8.50 -2.96
C LEU A 397 2.62 7.03 -2.76
N ASP A 398 1.32 6.74 -2.74
CA ASP A 398 0.75 5.41 -2.56
C ASP A 398 1.21 4.41 -3.64
N MET A 399 1.33 4.89 -4.88
CA MET A 399 1.90 4.13 -5.99
C MET A 399 3.34 3.71 -5.67
N ALA A 400 4.20 4.68 -5.29
CA ALA A 400 5.59 4.42 -4.96
C ALA A 400 5.74 3.52 -3.71
N ARG A 401 4.93 3.75 -2.69
CA ARG A 401 4.91 2.93 -1.45
C ARG A 401 4.59 1.49 -1.75
N THR A 402 3.57 1.25 -2.58
CA THR A 402 3.16 -0.10 -2.94
C THR A 402 4.26 -0.82 -3.70
N ALA A 403 4.93 -0.15 -4.65
CA ALA A 403 6.07 -0.73 -5.36
C ALA A 403 7.21 -1.13 -4.40
N VAL A 404 7.51 -0.30 -3.41
CA VAL A 404 8.50 -0.62 -2.37
C VAL A 404 8.02 -1.80 -1.50
N ASN A 405 6.79 -1.79 -1.00
CA ASN A 405 6.24 -2.88 -0.19
C ASN A 405 6.34 -4.23 -0.93
N VAL A 406 5.89 -4.30 -2.18
CA VAL A 406 5.93 -5.53 -2.99
C VAL A 406 7.36 -5.99 -3.30
N THR A 407 8.30 -5.05 -3.41
CA THR A 407 9.74 -5.36 -3.51
C THR A 407 10.25 -5.96 -2.20
N GLY A 408 9.83 -5.43 -1.05
CA GLY A 408 10.12 -6.00 0.25
C GLY A 408 9.54 -7.41 0.42
N ASP A 409 8.30 -7.65 -0.05
CA ASP A 409 7.65 -8.97 0.00
C ASP A 409 8.50 -9.99 -0.75
N SER A 410 8.90 -9.65 -1.97
CA SER A 410 9.72 -10.52 -2.81
C SER A 410 11.09 -10.77 -2.20
N MET A 411 11.69 -9.74 -1.58
CA MET A 411 12.97 -9.86 -0.89
C MET A 411 12.88 -10.81 0.30
N VAL A 412 11.87 -10.65 1.17
CA VAL A 412 11.63 -11.54 2.31
C VAL A 412 11.34 -12.96 1.84
N THR A 413 10.50 -13.15 0.82
CA THR A 413 10.22 -14.46 0.21
C THR A 413 11.50 -15.15 -0.28
N VAL A 414 12.41 -14.42 -0.94
CA VAL A 414 13.70 -14.98 -1.38
C VAL A 414 14.60 -15.36 -0.20
N ILE A 415 14.70 -14.50 0.81
CA ILE A 415 15.51 -14.78 2.02
C ILE A 415 14.98 -16.03 2.73
N VAL A 416 13.67 -16.08 2.97
CA VAL A 416 13.03 -17.21 3.65
C VAL A 416 13.19 -18.48 2.82
N GLY A 417 12.91 -18.43 1.51
CA GLY A 417 13.08 -19.55 0.59
C GLY A 417 14.50 -20.13 0.61
N LYS A 418 15.52 -19.26 0.52
CA LYS A 418 16.92 -19.70 0.59
C LYS A 418 17.28 -20.27 1.96
N SER A 419 16.81 -19.67 3.04
CA SER A 419 17.06 -20.13 4.42
C SER A 419 16.41 -21.47 4.77
N GLU A 420 15.37 -21.87 4.02
CA GLU A 420 14.67 -23.16 4.16
C GLU A 420 15.15 -24.21 3.13
N GLY A 421 16.13 -23.87 2.29
CA GLY A 421 16.63 -24.76 1.23
C GLY A 421 15.63 -24.99 0.09
N GLN A 422 14.65 -24.09 -0.05
CA GLN A 422 13.56 -24.13 -1.04
C GLN A 422 13.75 -23.02 -2.09
N PHE A 423 14.98 -22.93 -2.62
CA PHE A 423 15.38 -21.89 -3.57
C PHE A 423 16.31 -22.46 -4.64
N ASP A 424 15.97 -22.25 -5.91
CA ASP A 424 16.77 -22.63 -7.06
C ASP A 424 17.62 -21.44 -7.56
N GLU A 425 18.91 -21.49 -7.25
CA GLU A 425 19.87 -20.48 -7.65
C GLU A 425 20.10 -20.42 -9.18
N LYS A 426 19.86 -21.52 -9.91
CA LYS A 426 19.98 -21.52 -11.37
C LYS A 426 18.89 -20.66 -12.00
N VAL A 427 17.66 -20.78 -11.51
CA VAL A 427 16.53 -19.95 -11.97
C VAL A 427 16.79 -18.48 -11.68
N PHE A 428 17.32 -18.17 -10.49
CA PHE A 428 17.66 -16.79 -10.12
C PHE A 428 18.65 -16.13 -11.09
N TYR A 429 19.66 -16.86 -11.55
CA TYR A 429 20.68 -16.35 -12.50
C TYR A 429 20.36 -16.63 -13.98
N ALA A 430 19.25 -17.30 -14.30
CA ALA A 430 18.81 -17.50 -15.67
C ALA A 430 18.38 -16.18 -16.34
N ASP A 431 18.66 -16.07 -17.64
CA ASP A 431 18.39 -14.87 -18.44
C ASP A 431 16.89 -14.60 -18.60
N THR A 432 16.47 -13.36 -18.36
CA THR A 432 15.05 -12.99 -18.23
C THR A 432 14.25 -13.18 -19.53
N GLN A 433 14.91 -13.16 -20.69
CA GLN A 433 14.25 -13.25 -22.01
C GLN A 433 13.71 -14.64 -22.34
N VAL A 434 14.22 -15.71 -21.73
CA VAL A 434 13.76 -17.08 -22.02
C VAL A 434 12.43 -17.39 -21.33
N GLN A 435 12.11 -16.70 -20.23
CA GLN A 435 10.88 -16.93 -19.47
C GLN A 435 9.67 -16.18 -20.02
N GLU A 436 9.86 -15.02 -20.63
CA GLU A 436 8.75 -14.27 -21.24
C GLU A 436 8.19 -14.96 -22.50
N SER A 437 9.00 -15.77 -23.20
CA SER A 437 8.53 -16.58 -24.34
C SER A 437 7.70 -17.80 -23.95
N GLU A 438 7.77 -18.28 -22.71
CA GLU A 438 6.92 -19.40 -22.24
C GLU A 438 5.52 -18.93 -21.82
N ASP A 439 5.37 -17.64 -21.47
CA ASP A 439 4.11 -17.01 -21.08
C ASP A 439 3.30 -16.48 -22.28
N GLU A 440 3.87 -16.46 -23.50
CA GLU A 440 3.16 -16.14 -24.73
C GLU A 440 2.29 -17.33 -25.17
N VAL A 441 0.97 -17.19 -25.01
CA VAL A 441 0.02 -18.15 -25.57
C VAL A 441 -0.02 -18.00 -27.08
N ASP A 442 0.56 -18.97 -27.80
CA ASP A 442 0.42 -19.07 -29.25
C ASP A 442 -1.02 -19.44 -29.63
N PHE A 443 -1.83 -18.42 -29.90
CA PHE A 443 -3.22 -18.57 -30.32
C PHE A 443 -3.37 -19.25 -31.70
N HIS A 444 -2.28 -19.45 -32.45
CA HIS A 444 -2.32 -20.07 -33.78
C HIS A 444 -2.07 -21.59 -33.76
N HIS A 445 -1.51 -22.15 -32.69
CA HIS A 445 -1.19 -23.58 -32.57
C HIS A 445 -1.78 -24.24 -31.32
N LEU A 446 -3.04 -23.95 -31.00
CA LEU A 446 -3.76 -24.47 -29.83
C LEU A 446 -3.98 -26.01 -29.81
N LYS A 447 -3.59 -26.75 -30.85
CA LYS A 447 -3.88 -28.19 -30.99
C LYS A 447 -2.67 -29.13 -31.01
N ASP A 448 -1.45 -28.62 -30.91
CA ASP A 448 -0.23 -29.44 -31.00
C ASP A 448 0.50 -29.61 -29.65
N LYS A 449 -0.23 -29.59 -28.53
CA LYS A 449 0.30 -30.02 -27.22
C LYS A 449 -0.54 -31.11 -26.59
#